data_AF-A0A7C5MHD5-F1
#
_entry.id   AF-A0A7C5MHD5-F1
#
_cell.length_a   1.000
_cell.length_b   1.000
_cell.length_c   1.000
_cell.angle_alpha   90.00
_cell.angle_beta   90.00
_cell.angle_gamma   90.00
#
_symmetry.space_group_name_H-M   'P 1'
#
loop_
_entity.id
_entity.type
_entity.pdbx_description
1 polymer ?
#
loop_
_entity_poly.entity_id
_entity_poly.type
_entity_poly.pdbx_seq_one_letter_code
_entity_poly.pdbx_strand_id
1 'polypeptide(L)'
;MKYMRNFIYLVLLVTFSWVSLLLLTYCIFILIVPLPPISGDLSGRMLSGVLKVFLSAVLFLVWLASLLAIRNYIAKRSVLS
;
A
#
# COMPACT_ATOMS: atom_id res chain seq x y z
N MET A 1 -27.88 -12.19 -13.63
CA MET A 1 -27.03 -11.00 -13.82
C MET A 1 -26.31 -10.49 -12.55
N LYS A 2 -26.84 -10.67 -11.32
CA LYS A 2 -26.20 -10.19 -10.07
C LYS A 2 -24.81 -10.84 -9.80
N TYR A 3 -24.67 -12.14 -10.06
CA TYR A 3 -23.39 -12.87 -9.91
C TYR A 3 -22.28 -12.39 -10.86
N MET A 4 -22.61 -12.11 -12.13
CA MET A 4 -21.61 -11.60 -13.09
C MET A 4 -21.09 -10.21 -12.72
N ARG A 5 -21.93 -9.34 -12.16
CA ARG A 5 -21.50 -8.02 -11.66
C ARG A 5 -20.50 -8.15 -10.50
N ASN A 6 -20.80 -9.01 -9.51
CA ASN A 6 -19.91 -9.21 -8.36
C ASN A 6 -18.55 -9.76 -8.78
N PHE A 7 -18.52 -10.65 -9.77
CA PHE A 7 -17.28 -11.17 -10.34
C PHE A 7 -16.42 -10.04 -10.96
N ILE A 8 -17.03 -9.16 -11.76
CA ILE A 8 -16.34 -8.02 -12.38
C ILE A 8 -15.78 -7.07 -11.31
N TYR A 9 -16.54 -6.76 -10.26
CA TYR A 9 -16.04 -5.91 -9.16
C TYR A 9 -14.87 -6.54 -8.40
N LEU A 10 -14.91 -7.86 -8.20
CA LEU A 10 -13.83 -8.58 -7.54
C LEU A 10 -12.55 -8.54 -8.38
N VAL A 11 -12.67 -8.80 -9.69
CA VAL A 11 -11.53 -8.70 -10.61
C VAL A 11 -10.96 -7.28 -10.62
N LEU A 12 -11.80 -6.25 -10.76
CA LEU A 12 -11.36 -4.85 -10.70
C LEU A 12 -10.64 -4.51 -9.39
N LEU A 13 -11.16 -4.98 -8.24
CA LEU A 13 -10.55 -4.73 -6.94
C LEU A 13 -9.18 -5.41 -6.81
N VAL A 14 -9.05 -6.65 -7.29
CA VAL A 14 -7.78 -7.37 -7.32
C VAL A 14 -6.78 -6.65 -8.21
N THR A 15 -7.15 -6.27 -9.44
CA THR A 15 -6.27 -5.56 -10.36
C THR A 15 -5.84 -4.21 -9.79
N PHE A 16 -6.76 -3.46 -9.18
CA PHE A 16 -6.45 -2.18 -8.52
C PHE A 16 -5.51 -2.36 -7.32
N SER A 17 -5.69 -3.43 -6.54
CA SER A 17 -4.80 -3.76 -5.42
C SER A 17 -3.38 -4.03 -5.90
N TRP A 18 -3.22 -4.79 -6.98
CA TRP A 18 -1.92 -5.05 -7.59
C TRP A 18 -1.26 -3.80 -8.16
N VAL A 19 -2.00 -2.98 -8.92
CA VAL A 19 -1.47 -1.73 -9.48
C VAL A 19 -1.04 -0.76 -8.38
N SER A 20 -1.85 -0.60 -7.33
CA SER A 20 -1.50 0.26 -6.19
C SER A 20 -0.29 -0.26 -5.41
N LEU A 21 -0.13 -1.58 -5.26
CA LEU A 21 1.05 -2.18 -4.63
C LEU A 21 2.33 -1.91 -5.44
N LEU A 22 2.27 -2.05 -6.77
CA LEU A 22 3.40 -1.72 -7.65
C LEU A 22 3.76 -0.24 -7.55
N LEU A 23 2.76 0.65 -7.55
CA LEU A 23 2.97 2.09 -7.40
C LEU A 23 3.58 2.44 -6.04
N LEU A 24 3.10 1.82 -4.96
CA LEU A 24 3.62 2.00 -3.61
C LEU A 24 5.09 1.57 -3.52
N THR A 25 5.40 0.41 -4.09
CA THR A 25 6.78 -0.11 -4.16
C THR A 25 7.68 0.88 -4.92
N TYR A 26 7.21 1.38 -6.06
CA TYR A 26 7.92 2.40 -6.82
C TYR A 26 8.18 3.68 -6.01
N CYS A 27 7.19 4.18 -5.28
CA CYS A 27 7.34 5.33 -4.38
C CYS A 27 8.38 5.08 -3.28
N ILE A 28 8.42 3.88 -2.69
CA ILE A 28 9.42 3.52 -1.67
C ILE A 28 10.83 3.55 -2.28
N PHE A 29 11.02 2.98 -3.47
CA PHE A 29 12.35 2.93 -4.10
C PHE A 29 12.86 4.29 -4.59
N ILE A 30 11.99 5.20 -5.01
CA ILE A 30 12.40 6.52 -5.50
C ILE A 30 12.50 7.56 -4.39
N LEU A 31 11.64 7.52 -3.38
CA LEU A 31 11.61 8.56 -2.35
C LEU A 31 12.40 8.13 -1.10
N ILE A 32 12.31 6.87 -0.72
CA ILE A 32 12.82 6.41 0.59
C ILE A 32 14.25 5.88 0.48
N VAL A 33 14.55 5.13 -0.58
CA VAL A 33 15.90 4.56 -0.78
C VAL A 33 16.99 5.62 -0.97
N PRO A 34 16.83 6.69 -1.79
CA PRO A 34 17.89 7.67 -1.99
C PRO A 34 18.01 8.72 -0.87
N LEU A 35 17.22 8.62 0.22
CA LEU A 35 17.38 9.52 1.36
C LEU A 35 18.81 9.44 1.90
N PRO A 36 19.54 10.58 1.97
CA PRO A 36 20.89 10.61 2.48
C PRO A 36 20.91 10.20 3.97
N PRO A 37 22.01 9.61 4.44
CA PRO A 37 22.17 9.31 5.86
C PRO A 37 22.16 10.61 6.67
N ILE A 38 21.52 10.57 7.85
CA ILE A 38 21.35 11.73 8.73
C ILE A 38 22.70 12.23 9.27
N SER A 39 23.66 11.34 9.46
CA SER A 39 25.06 11.68 9.77
C SER A 39 26.03 10.71 9.10
N GLY A 40 27.27 11.15 8.90
CA GLY A 40 28.33 10.38 8.22
C GLY A 40 28.82 9.15 8.99
N ASP A 41 28.53 9.09 10.30
CA ASP A 41 28.95 8.03 11.21
C ASP A 41 28.17 6.73 11.01
N LEU A 42 28.78 5.61 11.42
CA LEU A 42 28.17 4.27 11.38
C LEU A 42 26.79 4.22 12.04
N SER A 43 26.62 4.92 13.17
CA SER A 43 25.35 5.04 13.88
C SER A 43 24.28 5.76 13.06
N GLY A 44 24.63 6.84 12.35
CA GLY A 44 23.74 7.59 11.47
C GLY A 44 23.25 6.80 10.26
N ARG A 45 24.14 5.94 9.72
CA ARG A 45 23.79 5.02 8.63
C ARG A 45 22.82 3.93 9.08
N MET A 46 23.05 3.35 10.27
CA MET A 46 22.13 2.36 10.84
C MET A 46 20.75 2.97 11.14
N LEU A 47 20.72 4.15 11.78
CA LEU A 47 19.48 4.85 12.10
C LEU A 47 18.68 5.20 10.84
N SER A 48 19.35 5.70 9.79
CA SER A 48 18.72 5.97 8.50
C SER A 48 18.12 4.69 7.89
N GLY A 49 18.82 3.56 7.96
CA GLY A 49 18.30 2.26 7.51
C GLY A 49 17.03 1.84 8.27
N VAL A 50 17.03 1.93 9.60
CA VAL A 50 15.86 1.61 10.44
C VAL A 50 14.68 2.52 10.10
N LEU A 51 14.92 3.82 9.94
CA LEU A 51 13.90 4.80 9.54
C LEU A 51 13.28 4.46 8.18
N LYS A 52 14.09 4.09 7.18
CA LYS A 52 13.61 3.69 5.85
C LYS A 52 12.69 2.46 5.92
N VAL A 53 13.07 1.46 6.71
CA VAL A 53 12.26 0.24 6.93
C VAL A 53 10.97 0.57 7.69
N PHE A 54 11.04 1.43 8.70
CA PHE A 54 9.86 1.85 9.45
C PHE A 54 8.87 2.62 8.55
N LEU A 55 9.37 3.55 7.74
CA LEU A 55 8.55 4.34 6.82
C LEU A 55 7.87 3.45 5.76
N SER A 56 8.58 2.46 5.21
CA SER A 56 8.00 1.52 4.24
C SER A 56 6.94 0.61 4.87
N ALA A 57 7.16 0.15 6.11
CA ALA A 57 6.16 -0.61 6.86
C ALA A 57 4.89 0.21 7.12
N VAL A 58 5.02 1.49 7.52
CA VAL A 58 3.87 2.39 7.72
C VAL A 58 3.09 2.57 6.42
N LEU A 59 3.77 2.82 5.30
CA LEU A 59 3.11 2.95 4.00
C LEU A 59 2.37 1.67 3.58
N PHE A 60 2.97 0.51 3.84
CA PHE A 60 2.34 -0.78 3.58
C PHE A 60 1.08 -0.99 4.44
N LEU A 61 1.11 -0.62 5.73
CA LEU A 61 -0.06 -0.69 6.61
C LEU A 61 -1.18 0.26 6.16
N VAL A 62 -0.84 1.48 5.75
CA VAL A 62 -1.81 2.45 5.21
C VAL A 62 -2.44 1.92 3.91
N TRP A 63 -1.65 1.30 3.04
CA TRP A 63 -2.15 0.64 1.84
C TRP A 63 -3.13 -0.50 2.18
N LEU A 64 -2.76 -1.38 3.12
CA LEU A 64 -3.61 -2.48 3.56
C LEU A 64 -4.93 -1.99 4.18
N ALA A 65 -4.86 -0.97 5.04
CA ALA A 65 -6.03 -0.36 5.65
C ALA A 65 -6.96 0.27 4.61
N SER A 66 -6.40 0.92 3.59
CA SER A 66 -7.17 1.51 2.48
C SER A 66 -7.92 0.43 1.69
N LEU A 67 -7.28 -0.70 1.39
CA LEU A 67 -7.94 -1.82 0.72
C LEU A 67 -9.06 -2.44 1.56
N LEU A 68 -8.85 -2.59 2.86
CA LEU A 68 -9.88 -3.07 3.79
C LEU A 68 -11.08 -2.12 3.85
N ALA A 69 -10.83 -0.81 3.89
CA ALA A 69 -11.88 0.20 3.87
C ALA A 69 -12.69 0.15 2.56
N ILE A 70 -12.02 0.04 1.40
CA ILE A 70 -12.67 -0.08 0.09
C ILE A 70 -13.49 -1.38 0.00
N ARG A 71 -12.93 -2.50 0.45
CA ARG A 71 -13.65 -3.79 0.51
C ARG A 71 -14.92 -3.67 1.36
N ASN A 72 -14.80 -3.08 2.56
CA ASN A 72 -15.94 -2.91 3.47
C ASN A 72 -17.00 -1.97 2.88
N TYR A 73 -16.59 -0.92 2.18
CA TYR A 73 -17.50 -0.01 1.48
C TYR A 73 -18.30 -0.75 0.39
N ILE A 74 -17.61 -1.55 -0.45
CA ILE A 74 -18.26 -2.34 -1.51
C ILE A 74 -19.19 -3.40 -0.90
N ALA A 75 -18.76 -4.10 0.15
CA ALA A 75 -19.57 -5.10 0.83
C ALA A 75 -20.87 -4.51 1.40
N LYS A 76 -20.79 -3.36 2.10
CA LYS A 76 -21.98 -2.65 2.59
C LYS A 76 -22.93 -2.25 1.46
N ARG A 77 -22.39 -1.72 0.37
CA ARG A 77 -23.19 -1.28 -0.79
C ARG A 77 -23.85 -2.44 -1.54
N SER A 78 -23.20 -3.61 -1.57
CA SER A 78 -23.75 -4.85 -2.16
C SER A 78 -24.88 -5.45 -1.32
N VAL A 79 -24.93 -5.22 -0.01
CA VAL A 79 -25.97 -5.75 0.89
C VAL A 79 -27.22 -4.86 0.88
N LEU A 80 -27.04 -3.56 0.67
CA LEU A 80 -28.12 -2.56 0.58
C LEU A 80 -28.82 -2.49 -0.80
N SER A 81 -28.38 -3.28 -1.78
CA SER A 81 -28.90 -3.36 -3.16
C SER A 81 -29.34 -4.78 -3.53
#